data_AF-A0A4P9C6C7-F1
#
_entry.id   AF-A0A4P9C6C7-F1
#
_cell.length_a   1.000
_cell.length_b   1.000
_cell.length_c   1.000
_cell.angle_alpha   90.00
_cell.angle_beta   90.00
_cell.angle_gamma   90.00
#
_symmetry.space_group_name_H-M   'P 1'
#
loop_
_entity.id
_entity.type
_entity.pdbx_description
1 polymer ?
#
loop_
_entity_poly.entity_id
_entity_poly.type
_entity_poly.pdbx_seq_one_letter_code
_entity_poly.pdbx_strand_id
1 'polypeptide(L)'
;MANEKFKDKIIKVFGMEMDDDDQYYDDEYYDDEVEEVVEEPRNTYAPQPKKTAPAPKRTGLVGIGDGPEVLVLDPERFEDAPGIVNKIKADKTVVVNLKNTEYEDGQKIFDFLNGAVFALEGSINRIADNVFILAPKQVSVSTSMEKDESDTITPILNWDDDK
;
A
#
# COMPACT_ATOMS: atom_id res chain seq x y z
N MET A 1 15.16 -37.35 -27.46
CA MET A 1 16.45 -36.98 -26.84
C MET A 1 16.78 -35.54 -27.17
N ALA A 2 16.30 -34.59 -26.36
CA ALA A 2 16.71 -33.19 -26.42
C ALA A 2 16.21 -32.48 -25.15
N ASN A 3 16.77 -32.80 -23.98
CA ASN A 3 16.58 -31.96 -22.78
C ASN A 3 17.56 -32.28 -21.63
N GLU A 4 18.84 -32.55 -21.95
CA GLU A 4 19.90 -32.63 -20.92
C GLU A 4 20.91 -31.47 -21.01
N LYS A 5 21.01 -30.77 -22.14
CA LYS A 5 22.04 -29.73 -22.34
C LYS A 5 21.79 -28.38 -21.66
N PHE A 6 20.63 -28.16 -21.03
CA PHE A 6 20.34 -26.89 -20.35
C PHE A 6 20.63 -26.92 -18.84
N LYS A 7 20.74 -28.12 -18.23
CA LYS A 7 21.05 -28.26 -16.80
C LYS A 7 22.55 -28.06 -16.51
N ASP A 8 23.41 -28.39 -17.46
CA ASP A 8 24.88 -28.27 -17.29
C ASP A 8 25.41 -26.84 -17.30
N LYS A 9 24.62 -25.85 -17.73
CA LYS A 9 25.08 -24.45 -17.82
C LYS A 9 24.78 -23.63 -16.55
N ILE A 10 23.84 -24.07 -15.72
CA ILE A 10 23.42 -23.37 -14.50
C ILE A 10 24.35 -23.74 -13.33
N ILE A 11 24.90 -24.95 -13.35
CA ILE A 11 25.80 -25.48 -12.31
C ILE A 11 27.20 -24.83 -12.36
N LYS A 12 27.61 -24.25 -13.49
CA LYS A 12 28.95 -23.68 -13.66
C LYS A 12 29.10 -22.21 -13.24
N VAL A 13 28.01 -21.56 -12.81
CA VAL A 13 28.05 -20.18 -12.28
C VAL A 13 28.11 -20.15 -10.75
N PHE A 14 27.73 -21.24 -10.07
CA PHE A 14 27.96 -21.43 -8.63
C PHE A 14 29.37 -22.00 -8.37
N GLY A 15 30.36 -21.29 -8.92
CA GLY A 15 31.77 -21.45 -8.57
C GLY A 15 32.03 -20.80 -7.21
N MET A 16 31.83 -21.55 -6.15
CA MET A 16 32.59 -21.38 -4.91
C MET A 16 33.15 -22.75 -4.57
N GLU A 17 34.41 -22.91 -4.96
CA GLU A 17 35.29 -23.97 -4.51
C GLU A 17 35.17 -24.11 -2.99
N MET A 18 34.92 -25.34 -2.55
CA MET A 18 35.23 -25.77 -1.19
C MET A 18 36.76 -25.86 -1.12
N ASP A 19 37.39 -24.91 -0.43
CA ASP A 19 38.70 -25.11 0.15
C ASP A 19 38.50 -25.33 1.65
N ASP A 20 38.71 -26.58 2.06
CA ASP A 20 39.02 -26.96 3.43
C ASP A 20 40.36 -26.33 3.80
N ASP A 21 40.37 -25.37 4.73
CA ASP A 21 41.52 -25.20 5.60
C ASP A 21 41.08 -24.61 6.95
N ASP A 22 41.55 -25.27 8.00
CA ASP A 22 41.21 -25.08 9.40
C ASP A 22 41.41 -23.63 9.88
N GLN A 23 40.54 -23.14 10.78
CA GLN A 23 40.96 -22.37 11.97
C GLN A 23 39.81 -22.04 12.95
N TYR A 24 39.90 -22.68 14.12
CA TYR A 24 39.80 -22.11 15.48
C TYR A 24 38.56 -21.28 15.93
N TYR A 25 37.98 -21.76 17.03
CA TYR A 25 37.10 -21.10 18.01
C TYR A 25 37.23 -19.57 18.12
N ASP A 26 36.08 -18.87 18.14
CA ASP A 26 35.69 -18.09 19.32
C ASP A 26 34.15 -17.91 19.37
N ASP A 27 33.52 -18.54 20.35
CA ASP A 27 32.11 -18.32 20.72
C ASP A 27 32.11 -17.08 21.63
N GLU A 28 32.20 -15.88 21.04
CA GLU A 28 31.97 -14.66 21.79
C GLU A 28 30.46 -14.52 22.08
N TYR A 29 30.09 -14.95 23.28
CA TYR A 29 28.81 -14.63 23.91
C TYR A 29 28.58 -13.12 23.87
N TYR A 30 27.57 -12.68 23.13
CA TYR A 30 27.02 -11.34 23.30
C TYR A 30 26.32 -11.29 24.66
N ASP A 31 26.97 -10.62 25.60
CA ASP A 31 26.39 -10.19 26.87
C ASP A 31 25.31 -9.15 26.57
N ASP A 32 24.04 -9.57 26.63
CA ASP A 32 22.90 -8.67 26.65
C ASP A 32 22.94 -7.88 27.98
N GLU A 33 23.71 -6.79 28.02
CA GLU A 33 23.58 -5.76 29.04
C GLU A 33 22.22 -5.06 28.83
N VAL A 34 21.18 -5.62 29.44
CA VAL A 34 19.90 -4.94 29.64
C VAL A 34 20.10 -3.76 30.60
N GLU A 35 20.25 -2.55 30.06
CA GLU A 35 20.13 -1.32 30.86
C GLU A 35 18.71 -1.22 31.44
N GLU A 36 18.57 -1.45 32.74
CA GLU A 36 17.40 -1.08 33.54
C GLU A 36 17.22 0.44 33.51
N VAL A 37 16.32 0.94 32.66
CA VAL A 37 15.86 2.33 32.75
C VAL A 37 14.87 2.44 33.90
N VAL A 38 15.38 2.88 35.06
CA VAL A 38 14.59 3.20 36.25
C VAL A 38 13.62 4.34 35.94
N GLU A 39 12.32 4.05 35.94
CA GLU A 39 11.28 5.08 35.89
C GLU A 39 11.26 5.88 37.21
N GLU A 40 11.69 7.14 37.17
CA GLU A 40 11.43 8.09 38.27
C GLU A 40 10.07 8.79 38.09
N PRO A 41 9.16 8.76 39.08
CA PRO A 41 7.92 9.51 39.02
C PRO A 41 8.15 10.97 39.43
N ARG A 42 8.24 11.89 38.46
CA ARG A 42 8.11 13.33 38.71
C ARG A 42 6.74 13.87 38.32
N ASN A 43 5.83 13.72 39.27
CA ASN A 43 4.60 14.49 39.33
C ASN A 43 4.90 15.89 39.88
N THR A 44 4.83 16.92 39.03
CA THR A 44 4.29 18.26 39.33
C THR A 44 4.46 19.12 38.08
N TYR A 45 3.37 19.58 37.47
CA TYR A 45 3.06 21.00 37.21
C TYR A 45 1.72 21.11 36.46
N ALA A 46 0.90 22.03 36.96
CA ALA A 46 -0.51 22.23 36.66
C ALA A 46 -0.86 22.54 35.18
N PRO A 47 -2.08 22.20 34.72
CA PRO A 47 -2.54 22.51 33.38
C PRO A 47 -2.88 24.00 33.23
N GLN A 48 -2.23 24.69 32.27
CA GLN A 48 -2.69 25.99 31.77
C GLN A 48 -3.69 25.80 30.62
N PRO A 49 -4.88 26.40 30.66
CA PRO A 49 -5.86 26.30 29.57
C PRO A 49 -5.45 27.24 28.43
N LYS A 50 -4.93 26.69 27.33
CA LYS A 50 -4.75 27.44 26.09
C LYS A 50 -6.06 27.42 25.28
N LYS A 51 -6.51 28.63 24.97
CA LYS A 51 -7.77 28.98 24.33
C LYS A 51 -7.90 28.32 22.96
N THR A 52 -9.09 27.81 22.73
CA THR A 52 -9.57 27.18 21.50
C THR A 52 -9.62 28.19 20.34
N ALA A 53 -8.98 27.85 19.23
CA ALA A 53 -9.33 28.38 17.92
C ALA A 53 -10.20 27.32 17.20
N PRO A 54 -11.38 27.65 16.67
CA PRO A 54 -12.21 26.69 15.98
C PRO A 54 -11.61 26.37 14.62
N ALA A 55 -11.10 25.15 14.45
CA ALA A 55 -10.78 24.60 13.13
C ALA A 55 -12.08 24.46 12.31
N PRO A 56 -12.05 24.75 11.00
CA PRO A 56 -13.22 24.62 10.15
C PRO A 56 -13.66 23.15 10.10
N LYS A 57 -14.96 22.94 10.35
CA LYS A 57 -15.62 21.64 10.25
C LYS A 57 -15.41 21.11 8.83
N ARG A 58 -14.59 20.07 8.68
CA ARG A 58 -14.55 19.26 7.46
C ARG A 58 -15.95 18.67 7.27
N THR A 59 -16.49 18.92 6.08
CA THR A 59 -17.80 18.49 5.59
C THR A 59 -18.11 17.06 6.03
N GLY A 60 -19.26 16.91 6.68
CA GLY A 60 -19.73 15.62 7.18
C GLY A 60 -20.01 14.63 6.07
N LEU A 61 -19.73 13.38 6.36
CA LEU A 61 -20.45 12.27 5.76
C LEU A 61 -21.25 11.60 6.88
N VAL A 62 -22.53 11.49 6.57
CA VAL A 62 -23.66 11.10 7.41
C VAL A 62 -23.44 9.72 8.02
N GLY A 63 -23.78 9.57 9.29
CA GLY A 63 -23.76 8.29 9.99
C GLY A 63 -24.95 7.39 9.65
N ILE A 64 -24.62 6.11 9.51
CA ILE A 64 -25.36 4.91 9.92
C ILE A 64 -26.61 4.56 9.11
N GLY A 65 -26.38 3.78 8.06
CA GLY A 65 -27.28 2.71 7.63
C GLY A 65 -26.52 1.38 7.69
N ASP A 66 -27.15 0.33 8.20
CA ASP A 66 -26.62 -1.06 8.26
C ASP A 66 -26.66 -1.71 6.86
N GLY A 67 -26.18 -0.97 5.86
CA GLY A 67 -26.23 -1.31 4.46
C GLY A 67 -24.87 -1.10 3.80
N PRO A 68 -24.70 -1.57 2.55
CA PRO A 68 -23.45 -1.43 1.83
C PRO A 68 -23.05 0.05 1.73
N GLU A 69 -21.90 0.37 2.31
CA GLU A 69 -21.34 1.73 2.35
C GLU A 69 -20.32 1.89 1.23
N VAL A 70 -20.44 2.98 0.47
CA VAL A 70 -19.48 3.39 -0.55
C VAL A 70 -18.83 4.70 -0.11
N LEU A 71 -17.51 4.71 -0.01
CA LEU A 71 -16.71 5.87 0.37
C LEU A 71 -16.05 6.47 -0.86
N VAL A 72 -16.08 7.79 -1.01
CA VAL A 72 -15.32 8.50 -2.05
C VAL A 72 -14.16 9.23 -1.38
N LEU A 73 -12.95 9.05 -1.89
CA LEU A 73 -11.72 9.62 -1.35
C LEU A 73 -10.88 10.24 -2.46
N ASP A 74 -10.31 11.39 -2.16
CA ASP A 74 -9.39 12.13 -3.02
C ASP A 74 -8.00 12.15 -2.33
N PRO A 75 -7.19 11.08 -2.44
CA PRO A 75 -5.85 11.08 -1.85
C PRO A 75 -4.93 12.04 -2.60
N GLU A 76 -4.06 12.74 -1.87
CA GLU A 76 -3.11 13.69 -2.47
C GLU A 76 -1.68 13.14 -2.45
N ARG A 77 -1.39 12.25 -1.49
CA ARG A 77 -0.03 11.71 -1.27
C ARG A 77 -0.06 10.20 -1.10
N PHE A 78 1.09 9.57 -1.32
CA PHE A 78 1.27 8.14 -1.11
C PHE A 78 0.87 7.66 0.31
N GLU A 79 1.06 8.52 1.31
CA GLU A 79 0.75 8.26 2.72
C GLU A 79 -0.74 7.97 2.98
N ASP A 80 -1.64 8.39 2.07
CA ASP A 80 -3.07 8.12 2.18
C ASP A 80 -3.45 6.68 1.82
N ALA A 81 -2.63 5.99 1.01
CA ALA A 81 -2.95 4.69 0.43
C ALA A 81 -3.22 3.59 1.49
N PRO A 82 -2.44 3.45 2.57
CA PRO A 82 -2.74 2.50 3.64
C PRO A 82 -4.12 2.73 4.29
N GLY A 83 -4.55 4.00 4.41
CA GLY A 83 -5.86 4.36 4.95
C GLY A 83 -7.02 3.91 4.06
N ILE A 84 -6.81 3.87 2.74
CA ILE A 84 -7.76 3.35 1.76
C ILE A 84 -7.89 1.83 1.89
N VAL A 85 -6.76 1.11 1.98
CA VAL A 85 -6.73 -0.36 2.15
C VAL A 85 -7.46 -0.79 3.43
N ASN A 86 -7.26 -0.06 4.53
CA ASN A 86 -7.95 -0.35 5.79
C ASN A 86 -9.47 -0.28 5.67
N LYS A 87 -10.01 0.61 4.82
CA LYS A 87 -11.45 0.71 4.58
C LYS A 87 -11.97 -0.50 3.79
N ILE A 88 -11.21 -0.95 2.79
CA ILE A 88 -11.56 -2.13 1.98
C ILE A 88 -11.51 -3.40 2.85
N LYS A 89 -10.51 -3.51 3.74
CA LYS A 89 -10.41 -4.59 4.72
C LYS A 89 -11.58 -4.61 5.72
N ALA A 90 -12.22 -3.47 5.96
CA ALA A 90 -13.45 -3.36 6.74
C ALA A 90 -14.72 -3.56 5.89
N ASP A 91 -14.57 -4.22 4.73
CA ASP A 91 -15.65 -4.56 3.80
C ASP A 91 -16.39 -3.34 3.21
N LYS A 92 -15.73 -2.18 3.17
CA LYS A 92 -16.27 -0.97 2.53
C LYS A 92 -15.81 -0.87 1.08
N THR A 93 -16.71 -0.49 0.19
CA THR A 93 -16.33 -0.16 -1.19
C THR A 93 -15.78 1.25 -1.23
N VAL A 94 -14.69 1.48 -1.96
CA VAL A 94 -14.02 2.78 -2.00
C VAL A 94 -13.82 3.24 -3.43
N VAL A 95 -14.28 4.44 -3.75
CA VAL A 95 -13.96 5.17 -4.96
C VAL A 95 -12.77 6.08 -4.66
N VAL A 96 -11.73 5.97 -5.47
CA VAL A 96 -10.48 6.73 -5.36
C VAL A 96 -10.37 7.65 -6.56
N ASN A 97 -10.30 8.95 -6.30
CA ASN A 97 -10.12 9.98 -7.31
C ASN A 97 -8.69 10.54 -7.23
N LEU A 98 -7.89 10.26 -8.25
CA LEU A 98 -6.49 10.69 -8.37
C LEU A 98 -6.32 11.94 -9.25
N LYS A 99 -7.40 12.62 -9.66
CA LYS A 99 -7.31 13.78 -10.57
C LYS A 99 -6.47 14.94 -10.04
N ASN A 100 -6.38 15.10 -8.72
CA ASN A 100 -5.60 16.16 -8.07
C ASN A 100 -4.29 15.65 -7.46
N THR A 101 -3.96 14.38 -7.67
CA THR A 101 -2.75 13.75 -7.13
C THR A 101 -1.60 13.94 -8.10
N GLU A 102 -0.42 14.37 -7.66
CA GLU A 102 0.73 14.46 -8.56
C GLU A 102 1.05 13.10 -9.22
N TYR A 103 1.49 13.10 -10.48
CA TYR A 103 1.71 11.86 -11.26
C TYR A 103 2.55 10.81 -10.53
N GLU A 104 3.67 11.23 -9.91
CA GLU A 104 4.56 10.33 -9.17
C GLU A 104 3.86 9.65 -7.98
N ASP A 105 3.02 10.40 -7.25
CA ASP A 105 2.25 9.86 -6.14
C ASP A 105 1.06 9.03 -6.63
N GLY A 106 0.38 9.47 -7.70
CA GLY A 106 -0.72 8.74 -8.33
C GLY A 106 -0.30 7.34 -8.77
N GLN A 107 0.87 7.20 -9.40
CA GLN A 107 1.43 5.89 -9.76
C GLN A 107 1.71 5.02 -8.53
N LYS A 108 2.39 5.56 -7.50
CA LYS A 108 2.72 4.81 -6.28
C LYS A 108 1.46 4.37 -5.53
N ILE A 109 0.47 5.25 -5.42
CA ILE A 109 -0.82 4.94 -4.79
C ILE A 109 -1.50 3.83 -5.57
N PHE A 110 -1.59 3.95 -6.90
CA PHE A 110 -2.23 2.95 -7.74
C PHE A 110 -1.56 1.57 -7.61
N ASP A 111 -0.23 1.49 -7.70
CA ASP A 111 0.51 0.23 -7.58
C ASP A 111 0.33 -0.41 -6.21
N PHE A 112 0.38 0.40 -5.14
CA PHE A 112 0.16 -0.08 -3.78
C PHE A 112 -1.26 -0.60 -3.58
N LEU A 113 -2.26 0.14 -4.07
CA LEU A 113 -3.65 -0.25 -3.98
C LEU A 113 -3.93 -1.52 -4.78
N ASN A 114 -3.38 -1.64 -5.99
CA ASN A 114 -3.55 -2.81 -6.83
C ASN A 114 -2.96 -4.06 -6.16
N GLY A 115 -1.74 -3.96 -5.60
CA GLY A 115 -1.11 -5.05 -4.85
C GLY A 115 -1.91 -5.43 -3.59
N ALA A 116 -2.39 -4.45 -2.83
CA ALA A 116 -3.15 -4.69 -1.60
C ALA A 116 -4.53 -5.28 -1.87
N VAL A 117 -5.27 -4.75 -2.85
CA VAL A 117 -6.61 -5.26 -3.23
C VAL A 117 -6.49 -6.69 -3.76
N PHE A 118 -5.46 -6.98 -4.56
CA PHE A 118 -5.19 -8.33 -5.05
C PHE A 118 -4.97 -9.32 -3.89
N ALA A 119 -4.17 -8.93 -2.89
CA ALA A 119 -3.94 -9.74 -1.70
C ALA A 119 -5.19 -9.96 -0.83
N LEU A 120 -6.15 -9.03 -0.88
CA LEU A 120 -7.45 -9.13 -0.19
C LEU A 120 -8.53 -9.84 -1.02
N GLU A 121 -8.17 -10.42 -2.17
CA GLU A 121 -9.12 -11.03 -3.13
C GLU A 121 -10.24 -10.06 -3.56
N GLY A 122 -9.96 -8.76 -3.54
CA GLY A 122 -10.88 -7.72 -4.01
C GLY A 122 -10.73 -7.48 -5.52
N SER A 123 -11.50 -6.51 -6.02
CA SER A 123 -11.39 -6.04 -7.41
C SER A 123 -11.15 -4.54 -7.47
N ILE A 124 -10.36 -4.13 -8.46
CA ILE A 124 -10.14 -2.72 -8.81
C ILE A 124 -10.57 -2.51 -10.25
N ASN A 125 -11.40 -1.50 -10.48
CA ASN A 125 -11.93 -1.17 -11.81
C ASN A 125 -11.80 0.33 -12.05
N ARG A 126 -11.31 0.71 -13.23
CA ARG A 126 -11.36 2.10 -13.67
C ARG A 126 -12.80 2.45 -14.05
N ILE A 127 -13.25 3.61 -13.58
CA ILE A 127 -14.60 4.13 -13.89
C ILE A 127 -14.58 5.52 -14.55
N ALA A 128 -13.45 6.23 -14.52
CA ALA A 128 -13.18 7.42 -15.31
C ALA A 128 -11.66 7.65 -15.41
N ASP A 129 -11.24 8.70 -16.10
CA ASP A 129 -9.85 9.16 -16.08
C ASP A 129 -9.39 9.47 -14.66
N ASN A 130 -8.35 8.74 -14.23
CA ASN A 130 -7.76 8.83 -12.90
C ASN A 130 -8.78 8.59 -11.76
N VAL A 131 -9.89 7.88 -12.02
CA VAL A 131 -10.88 7.49 -11.00
C VAL A 131 -11.12 5.98 -11.03
N PHE A 132 -10.99 5.37 -9.87
CA PHE A 132 -11.05 3.92 -9.68
C PHE A 132 -12.05 3.55 -8.60
N ILE A 133 -12.71 2.40 -8.75
CA ILE A 133 -13.50 1.77 -7.70
C ILE A 133 -12.78 0.51 -7.22
N LEU A 134 -12.65 0.40 -5.91
CA LEU A 134 -12.03 -0.71 -5.20
C LEU A 134 -13.13 -1.39 -4.38
N ALA A 135 -13.40 -2.64 -4.71
CA ALA A 135 -14.45 -3.43 -4.10
C ALA A 135 -13.84 -4.62 -3.32
N PRO A 136 -14.30 -4.87 -2.08
CA PRO A 136 -13.91 -6.07 -1.34
C PRO A 136 -14.49 -7.32 -2.03
N LYS A 137 -13.98 -8.52 -1.66
CA LYS A 137 -14.37 -9.83 -2.24
C LYS A 137 -15.88 -10.06 -2.35
N GLN A 138 -16.67 -9.50 -1.43
CA GLN A 138 -18.12 -9.67 -1.38
C GLN A 138 -18.91 -8.80 -2.37
N VAL A 139 -18.26 -7.81 -3.00
CA VAL A 139 -18.90 -6.88 -3.92
C VAL A 139 -18.40 -7.12 -5.35
N SER A 140 -19.33 -7.43 -6.25
CA SER A 140 -19.05 -7.57 -7.68
C SER A 140 -19.33 -6.25 -8.41
N VAL A 141 -18.32 -5.71 -9.09
CA VAL A 141 -18.44 -4.51 -9.92
C VAL A 141 -18.54 -4.92 -11.39
N SER A 142 -19.57 -4.44 -12.09
CA SER A 142 -19.71 -4.59 -13.54
C SER A 142 -19.59 -3.22 -14.19
N THR A 143 -18.64 -3.06 -15.10
CA THR A 143 -18.49 -1.86 -15.94
C THR A 143 -18.73 -2.21 -17.40
N SER A 144 -19.52 -1.41 -18.10
CA SER A 144 -19.76 -1.54 -19.55
C SER A 144 -18.85 -0.63 -20.36
N MET A 145 -17.76 -0.11 -19.77
CA MET A 145 -16.76 0.64 -20.53
C MET A 145 -16.11 -0.32 -21.53
N GLU A 146 -16.15 0.05 -22.80
CA GLU A 146 -15.43 -0.66 -23.85
C GLU A 146 -13.96 -0.67 -23.43
N LYS A 147 -13.47 -1.86 -23.11
CA LYS A 147 -12.07 -2.07 -22.78
C LYS A 147 -11.35 -1.83 -24.10
N ASP A 148 -10.79 -0.65 -24.32
CA ASP A 148 -9.92 -0.40 -25.47
C ASP A 148 -8.82 -1.47 -25.43
N GLU A 149 -8.97 -2.50 -26.27
CA GLU A 149 -8.02 -3.60 -26.44
C GLU A 149 -6.80 -3.10 -27.21
N SER A 150 -6.11 -2.08 -26.69
CA SER A 150 -4.75 -1.76 -27.12
C SER A 150 -3.80 -2.58 -26.24
N ASP A 151 -3.41 -3.76 -26.72
CA ASP A 151 -2.19 -4.50 -26.33
C ASP A 151 -0.91 -3.72 -26.69
N THR A 152 -0.88 -2.45 -26.30
CA THR A 152 0.28 -1.59 -26.20
C THR A 152 0.20 -0.99 -24.82
N ILE A 153 1.31 -1.03 -24.09
CA ILE A 153 1.54 -0.43 -22.79
C ILE A 153 1.12 1.05 -22.84
N THR A 154 -0.17 1.32 -22.72
CA THR A 154 -0.71 2.64 -22.43
C THR A 154 -0.67 2.74 -20.92
N PRO A 155 -0.03 3.78 -20.37
CA PRO A 155 -0.10 4.01 -18.94
C PRO A 155 -1.58 4.10 -18.59
N ILE A 156 -1.99 3.24 -17.67
CA ILE A 156 -3.37 3.10 -17.14
C ILE A 156 -3.90 4.43 -16.57
N LEU A 157 -3.00 5.40 -16.41
CA LEU A 157 -3.18 6.78 -16.00
C LEU A 157 -2.92 7.68 -17.21
N ASN A 158 -3.94 8.40 -17.67
CA ASN A 158 -3.80 9.44 -18.68
C ASN A 158 -3.63 10.79 -17.97
N TRP A 159 -2.39 11.27 -17.83
CA TRP A 159 -2.05 12.48 -17.07
C TRP A 159 -1.73 13.69 -17.97
N ASP A 160 -1.80 13.55 -19.29
CA ASP A 160 -1.26 14.53 -20.24
C ASP A 160 -2.29 15.49 -20.89
N ASP A 161 -3.52 15.61 -20.38
CA ASP A 161 -4.58 16.41 -21.03
C ASP A 161 -4.89 17.80 -20.42
N ASP A 162 -4.25 18.23 -19.33
CA ASP A 162 -4.46 19.57 -18.76
C ASP A 162 -3.14 20.36 -18.60
N LYS A 163 -2.66 20.93 -19.72
CA LYS A 163 -1.78 22.10 -19.77
C LYS A 163 -2.27 23.14 -20.77
#